data_AF-A0A5J4FDB8-F1
#
_entry.id   AF-A0A5J4FDB8-F1
#
_cell.length_a   1.000
_cell.length_b   1.000
_cell.length_c   1.000
_cell.angle_alpha   90.00
_cell.angle_beta   90.00
_cell.angle_gamma   90.00
#
_symmetry.space_group_name_H-M   'P 1'
#
loop_
_entity.id
_entity.type
_entity.pdbx_description
1 polymer ?
#
loop_
_entity_poly.entity_id
_entity_poly.type
_entity_poly.pdbx_seq_one_letter_code
_entity_poly.pdbx_strand_id
1 'polypeptide(L)'
;MQQAINTLPKGEDLKKFHSSILQKQSVVYRYLGDFSKIAGTEREARENYEQALTVINQAISLVPNNPNHYNEKYVVLSQLKWYDEGLAAITQAIKLAPRAVWYYNRGNLYYNQQKYELALADFNKAIDINPNFALAYNNRGLLYYNLQKYELALSDYSKAIDINPNFALAYNNRGLLYYNLQKYELALADYNQAIRINPNDADAYNNRGGLYHNQQKYDLALSDINKAIEINPNFALAYNNRGNLYRLQEKYDLALADWNKAIKINPNLANAYYNRGLLYHNQQKYDLALADFNKAIDINPNDADAYYNRGVLYHNQQKYELALADYTNAIEINPNYALAYYNRGILYRDLRKYDLALADAEKASELYRQQGNEAGYQQAQKLISMIRQKMSKN
;
A
#
# COMPACT_ATOMS: atom_id res chain seq x y z
N MET A 1 50.14 -38.29 8.44
CA MET A 1 48.74 -38.76 8.52
C MET A 1 48.24 -38.84 9.96
N GLN A 2 48.93 -39.54 10.87
CA GLN A 2 48.56 -39.60 12.30
C GLN A 2 48.50 -38.21 12.99
N GLN A 3 49.40 -37.29 12.66
CA GLN A 3 49.36 -35.90 13.16
C GLN A 3 48.13 -35.11 12.66
N ALA A 4 47.68 -35.35 11.42
CA ALA A 4 46.48 -34.72 10.85
C ALA A 4 45.18 -35.30 11.46
N ILE A 5 45.19 -36.60 11.81
CA ILE A 5 44.09 -37.25 12.53
C ILE A 5 43.98 -36.70 13.97
N ASN A 6 45.10 -36.39 14.62
CA ASN A 6 45.12 -35.80 15.95
C ASN A 6 44.68 -34.33 16.00
N THR A 7 44.71 -33.62 14.86
CA THR A 7 44.19 -32.24 14.75
C THR A 7 42.70 -32.17 14.42
N LEU A 8 42.04 -33.30 14.13
CA LEU A 8 40.60 -33.31 13.91
C LEU A 8 39.85 -33.08 15.24
N PRO A 9 38.83 -32.22 15.25
CA PRO A 9 38.02 -32.01 16.44
C PRO A 9 37.34 -33.32 16.86
N LYS A 10 37.25 -33.58 18.18
CA LYS A 10 36.71 -34.84 18.73
C LYS A 10 35.31 -34.61 19.29
N GLY A 11 34.43 -35.60 19.12
CA GLY A 11 33.10 -35.60 19.77
C GLY A 11 32.24 -34.37 19.46
N GLU A 12 31.94 -33.56 20.47
CA GLU A 12 31.13 -32.34 20.35
C GLU A 12 31.75 -31.29 19.43
N ASP A 13 33.08 -31.16 19.45
CA ASP A 13 33.79 -30.22 18.58
C ASP A 13 33.67 -30.63 17.11
N LEU A 14 33.58 -31.94 16.82
CA LEU A 14 33.37 -32.43 15.46
C LEU A 14 31.96 -32.08 14.97
N LYS A 15 30.95 -32.20 15.84
CA LYS A 15 29.56 -31.80 15.52
C LYS A 15 29.47 -30.29 15.28
N LYS A 16 30.13 -29.47 16.10
CA LYS A 16 30.20 -28.01 15.91
C LYS A 16 30.92 -27.64 14.61
N PHE A 17 32.06 -28.29 14.35
CA PHE A 17 32.81 -28.08 13.12
C PHE A 17 32.00 -28.47 11.87
N HIS A 18 31.40 -29.66 11.86
CA HIS A 18 30.55 -30.14 10.77
C HIS A 18 29.32 -29.24 10.57
N SER A 19 28.64 -28.85 11.65
CA SER A 19 27.52 -27.91 11.61
C SER A 19 27.93 -26.54 11.03
N SER A 20 29.15 -26.06 11.32
CA SER A 20 29.66 -24.82 10.72
C SER A 20 29.89 -24.94 9.21
N ILE A 21 30.30 -26.11 8.71
CA ILE A 21 30.47 -26.37 7.28
C ILE A 21 29.10 -26.37 6.61
N LEU A 22 28.11 -27.05 7.19
CA LEU A 22 26.74 -27.07 6.70
C LEU A 22 26.16 -25.65 6.67
N GLN A 23 26.38 -24.85 7.72
CA GLN A 23 25.96 -23.44 7.71
C GLN A 23 26.58 -22.64 6.56
N LYS A 24 27.86 -22.84 6.25
CA LYS A 24 28.48 -22.16 5.10
C LYS A 24 27.90 -22.65 3.78
N GLN A 25 27.67 -23.95 3.65
CA GLN A 25 27.03 -24.54 2.47
C GLN A 25 25.62 -23.99 2.25
N SER A 26 24.82 -23.83 3.31
CA SER A 26 23.48 -23.25 3.17
C SER A 26 23.51 -21.80 2.70
N VAL A 27 24.47 -21.01 3.17
CA VAL A 27 24.66 -19.63 2.68
C VAL A 27 25.02 -19.61 1.20
N VAL A 28 25.84 -20.55 0.73
CA VAL A 28 26.16 -20.69 -0.70
C VAL A 28 24.90 -20.98 -1.50
N TYR A 29 24.12 -21.98 -1.11
CA TYR A 29 22.86 -22.31 -1.79
C TYR A 29 21.86 -21.14 -1.77
N ARG A 30 21.76 -20.41 -0.66
CA ARG A 30 20.94 -19.20 -0.59
C ARG A 30 21.38 -18.16 -1.63
N TYR A 31 22.67 -17.87 -1.74
CA TYR A 31 23.18 -16.92 -2.73
C TYR A 31 22.99 -17.39 -4.17
N LEU A 32 23.11 -18.70 -4.44
CA LEU A 32 22.76 -19.26 -5.74
C LEU A 32 21.27 -19.05 -6.06
N GLY A 33 20.40 -19.20 -5.05
CA GLY A 33 18.98 -18.89 -5.16
C GLY A 33 18.73 -17.42 -5.49
N ASP A 34 19.40 -16.50 -4.78
CA ASP A 34 19.30 -15.06 -5.00
C ASP A 34 19.76 -14.67 -6.42
N PHE A 35 20.87 -15.26 -6.89
CA PHE A 35 21.36 -15.06 -8.25
C PHE A 35 20.38 -15.57 -9.32
N SER A 36 19.86 -16.78 -9.14
CA SER A 36 18.87 -17.40 -10.04
C SER A 36 17.62 -16.53 -10.15
N LYS A 37 17.16 -15.97 -9.03
CA LYS A 37 16.02 -15.06 -8.98
C LYS A 37 16.28 -13.78 -9.79
N ILE A 38 17.48 -13.19 -9.67
CA ILE A 38 17.89 -12.02 -10.46
C ILE A 38 17.96 -12.37 -11.95
N ALA A 39 18.41 -13.58 -12.29
CA ALA A 39 18.46 -14.08 -13.66
C ALA A 39 17.09 -14.48 -14.24
N GLY A 40 16.02 -14.44 -13.44
CA GLY A 40 14.66 -14.81 -13.86
C GLY A 40 14.40 -16.32 -13.88
N THR A 41 15.28 -17.14 -13.30
CA THR A 41 15.12 -18.60 -13.22
C THR A 41 14.45 -19.01 -11.90
N GLU A 42 13.14 -18.70 -11.76
CA GLU A 42 12.40 -18.90 -10.49
C GLU A 42 12.42 -20.34 -9.97
N ARG A 43 12.35 -21.33 -10.88
CA ARG A 43 12.40 -22.75 -10.51
C ARG A 43 13.75 -23.11 -9.89
N GLU A 44 14.84 -22.70 -10.54
CA GLU A 44 16.20 -22.95 -10.06
C GLU A 44 16.46 -22.20 -8.74
N ALA A 45 15.94 -20.97 -8.62
CA ALA A 45 16.00 -20.21 -7.38
C ALA A 45 15.36 -21.00 -6.22
N ARG A 46 14.16 -21.54 -6.46
CA ARG A 46 13.44 -22.35 -5.48
C ARG A 46 14.21 -23.63 -5.11
N GLU A 47 14.72 -24.36 -6.09
CA GLU A 47 15.50 -25.58 -5.85
C GLU A 47 16.75 -25.29 -5.00
N ASN A 48 17.46 -24.20 -5.27
CA ASN A 48 18.60 -23.74 -4.47
C ASN A 48 18.20 -23.37 -3.03
N TYR A 49 17.08 -22.67 -2.83
CA TYR A 49 16.57 -22.38 -1.48
C TYR A 49 16.16 -23.64 -0.71
N GLU A 50 15.54 -24.63 -1.37
CA GLU A 50 15.19 -25.92 -0.76
C GLU A 50 16.43 -26.74 -0.36
N GLN A 51 17.50 -26.67 -1.16
CA GLN A 51 18.81 -27.24 -0.79
C GLN A 51 19.42 -26.52 0.41
N ALA A 52 19.39 -25.19 0.46
CA ALA A 52 19.83 -24.42 1.61
C ALA A 52 19.08 -24.85 2.88
N LEU A 53 17.74 -25.00 2.80
CA LEU A 53 16.89 -25.41 3.90
C LEU A 53 17.25 -26.82 4.41
N THR A 54 17.53 -27.76 3.50
CA THR A 54 17.93 -29.13 3.83
C THR A 54 19.21 -29.13 4.66
N VAL A 55 20.22 -28.41 4.21
CA VAL A 55 21.52 -28.32 4.88
C VAL A 55 21.41 -27.60 6.23
N ILE A 56 20.57 -26.57 6.34
CA ILE A 56 20.32 -25.89 7.62
C ILE A 56 19.66 -26.83 8.62
N ASN A 57 18.71 -27.65 8.21
CA ASN A 57 18.07 -28.63 9.10
C ASN A 57 19.08 -29.68 9.60
N GLN A 58 20.04 -30.08 8.77
CA GLN A 58 21.16 -30.93 9.20
C GLN A 58 22.09 -30.20 10.19
N ALA A 59 22.39 -28.92 9.96
CA ALA A 59 23.18 -28.12 10.91
C ALA A 59 22.50 -27.99 12.28
N ILE A 60 21.16 -27.81 12.28
CA ILE A 60 20.33 -27.75 13.49
C ILE A 60 20.31 -29.10 14.22
N SER A 61 20.21 -30.24 13.52
CA SER A 61 20.19 -31.55 14.18
C SER A 61 21.51 -31.87 14.90
N LEU A 62 22.63 -31.34 14.41
CA LEU A 62 23.94 -31.47 15.05
C LEU A 62 24.13 -30.53 16.24
N VAL A 63 23.65 -29.28 16.12
CA VAL A 63 23.81 -28.22 17.13
C VAL A 63 22.48 -27.46 17.32
N PRO A 64 21.51 -28.02 18.05
CA PRO A 64 20.16 -27.46 18.16
C PRO A 64 20.06 -26.19 19.00
N ASN A 65 21.12 -25.83 19.73
CA ASN A 65 21.14 -24.63 20.57
C ASN A 65 21.83 -23.43 19.91
N ASN A 66 22.25 -23.54 18.64
CA ASN A 66 22.86 -22.41 17.93
C ASN A 66 21.76 -21.52 17.29
N PRO A 67 21.53 -20.31 17.82
CA PRO A 67 20.45 -19.45 17.34
C PRO A 67 20.65 -18.96 15.91
N ASN A 68 21.91 -18.89 15.43
CA ASN A 68 22.20 -18.43 14.08
C ASN A 68 21.65 -19.37 13.00
N HIS A 69 21.55 -20.68 13.27
CA HIS A 69 20.94 -21.62 12.32
C HIS A 69 19.45 -21.37 12.13
N TYR A 70 18.74 -21.03 13.20
CA TYR A 70 17.32 -20.70 13.13
C TYR A 70 17.07 -19.36 12.43
N ASN A 71 17.94 -18.36 12.65
CA ASN A 71 17.88 -17.12 11.87
C ASN A 71 18.16 -17.38 10.37
N GLU A 72 19.18 -18.18 10.05
CA GLU A 72 19.48 -18.54 8.65
C GLU A 72 18.30 -19.31 8.01
N LYS A 73 17.69 -20.23 8.75
CA LYS A 73 16.47 -20.93 8.36
C LYS A 73 15.33 -19.94 8.06
N TYR A 74 15.10 -18.97 8.94
CA TYR A 74 14.12 -17.90 8.72
C TYR A 74 14.38 -17.12 7.41
N VAL A 75 15.64 -16.77 7.13
CA VAL A 75 16.00 -16.03 5.91
C VAL A 75 15.64 -16.84 4.67
N VAL A 76 15.99 -18.13 4.63
CA VAL A 76 15.67 -19.02 3.50
C VAL A 76 14.16 -19.23 3.35
N LEU A 77 13.45 -19.47 4.45
CA LEU A 77 11.99 -19.64 4.44
C LEU A 77 11.26 -18.39 3.97
N SER A 78 11.81 -17.21 4.27
CA SER A 78 11.27 -15.93 3.77
C SER A 78 11.39 -15.81 2.25
N GLN A 79 12.48 -16.30 1.65
CA GLN A 79 12.61 -16.34 0.18
C GLN A 79 11.63 -17.32 -0.46
N LEU A 80 11.37 -18.45 0.21
CA LEU A 80 10.36 -19.44 -0.18
C LEU A 80 8.91 -18.99 0.08
N LYS A 81 8.71 -17.85 0.76
CA LYS A 81 7.40 -17.35 1.21
C LYS A 81 6.67 -18.31 2.17
N TRP A 82 7.42 -19.15 2.89
CA TRP A 82 6.90 -20.06 3.92
C TRP A 82 6.89 -19.34 5.27
N TYR A 83 5.92 -18.43 5.42
CA TYR A 83 5.94 -17.43 6.49
C TYR A 83 5.71 -18.00 7.89
N ASP A 84 4.91 -19.06 8.02
CA ASP A 84 4.60 -19.65 9.34
C ASP A 84 5.79 -20.43 9.89
N GLU A 85 6.46 -21.22 9.05
CA GLU A 85 7.71 -21.90 9.39
C GLU A 85 8.83 -20.88 9.65
N GLY A 86 8.87 -19.81 8.86
CA GLY A 86 9.81 -18.69 9.05
C GLY A 86 9.61 -18.03 10.42
N LEU A 87 8.35 -17.80 10.81
CA LEU A 87 7.97 -17.26 12.11
C LEU A 87 8.40 -18.17 13.27
N ALA A 88 8.20 -19.48 13.13
CA ALA A 88 8.65 -20.47 14.11
C ALA A 88 10.19 -20.46 14.26
N ALA A 89 10.91 -20.39 13.13
CA ALA A 89 12.36 -20.35 13.12
C ALA A 89 12.90 -19.09 13.80
N ILE A 90 12.44 -17.89 13.43
CA ILE A 90 12.93 -16.65 14.05
C ILE A 90 12.55 -16.56 15.53
N THR A 91 11.40 -17.11 15.93
CA THR A 91 10.99 -17.19 17.34
C THR A 91 11.93 -18.08 18.15
N GLN A 92 12.34 -19.22 17.60
CA GLN A 92 13.33 -20.08 18.25
C GLN A 92 14.70 -19.42 18.33
N ALA A 93 15.13 -18.67 17.31
CA ALA A 93 16.36 -17.89 17.35
C ALA A 93 16.35 -16.87 18.51
N ILE A 94 15.25 -16.11 18.64
CA ILE A 94 15.05 -15.12 19.71
C ILE A 94 15.06 -15.79 21.09
N LYS A 95 14.39 -16.95 21.25
CA LYS A 95 14.37 -17.70 22.51
C LYS A 95 15.78 -18.11 22.95
N LEU A 96 16.61 -18.54 22.00
CA LEU A 96 17.97 -18.98 22.26
C LEU A 96 18.94 -17.81 22.52
N ALA A 97 18.81 -16.70 21.79
CA ALA A 97 19.60 -15.49 22.04
C ALA A 97 18.84 -14.23 21.59
N PRO A 98 18.24 -13.45 22.52
CA PRO A 98 17.56 -12.21 22.18
C PRO A 98 18.48 -11.20 21.48
N ARG A 99 18.12 -10.75 20.28
CA ARG A 99 18.87 -9.73 19.50
C ARG A 99 17.92 -8.75 18.83
N ALA A 100 18.27 -7.46 18.83
CA ALA A 100 17.44 -6.39 18.26
C ALA A 100 16.99 -6.69 16.82
N VAL A 101 17.93 -7.09 15.95
CA VAL A 101 17.64 -7.44 14.54
C VAL A 101 16.62 -8.57 14.40
N TRP A 102 16.60 -9.55 15.30
CA TRP A 102 15.68 -10.68 15.20
C TRP A 102 14.26 -10.32 15.62
N TYR A 103 14.12 -9.50 16.66
CA TYR A 103 12.83 -8.88 16.99
C TYR A 103 12.34 -8.01 15.84
N TYR A 104 13.19 -7.16 15.26
CA TYR A 104 12.84 -6.36 14.07
C TYR A 104 12.35 -7.23 12.90
N ASN A 105 13.08 -8.30 12.58
CA ASN A 105 12.70 -9.23 11.50
C ASN A 105 11.35 -9.91 11.76
N ARG A 106 11.11 -10.36 12.99
CA ARG A 106 9.82 -10.97 13.37
C ARG A 106 8.69 -9.94 13.42
N GLY A 107 8.97 -8.72 13.85
CA GLY A 107 8.05 -7.59 13.79
C GLY A 107 7.59 -7.29 12.37
N ASN A 108 8.51 -7.33 11.39
CA ASN A 108 8.16 -7.19 9.97
C ASN A 108 7.26 -8.33 9.46
N LEU A 109 7.49 -9.58 9.90
CA LEU A 109 6.59 -10.69 9.57
C LEU A 109 5.18 -10.46 10.14
N TYR A 110 5.08 -10.07 11.41
CA TYR A 110 3.80 -9.75 12.02
C TYR A 110 3.08 -8.59 11.33
N TYR A 111 3.83 -7.55 10.94
CA TYR A 111 3.30 -6.43 10.17
C TYR A 111 2.70 -6.89 8.84
N ASN A 112 3.41 -7.73 8.08
CA ASN A 112 2.93 -8.27 6.80
C ASN A 112 1.69 -9.17 6.98
N GLN A 113 1.58 -9.85 8.12
CA GLN A 113 0.39 -10.63 8.50
C GLN A 113 -0.73 -9.77 9.14
N GLN A 114 -0.58 -8.44 9.15
CA GLN A 114 -1.50 -7.49 9.79
C GLN A 114 -1.70 -7.70 11.30
N LYS A 115 -0.79 -8.42 11.95
CA LYS A 115 -0.75 -8.63 13.41
C LYS A 115 -0.07 -7.45 14.09
N TYR A 116 -0.70 -6.28 13.98
CA TYR A 116 -0.10 -4.98 14.34
C TYR A 116 0.35 -4.88 15.80
N GLU A 117 -0.39 -5.43 16.76
CA GLU A 117 0.02 -5.40 18.17
C GLU A 117 1.30 -6.21 18.43
N LEU A 118 1.44 -7.37 17.79
CA LEU A 118 2.66 -8.19 17.90
C LEU A 118 3.85 -7.53 17.20
N ALA A 119 3.61 -6.91 16.04
CA ALA A 119 4.63 -6.14 15.33
C ALA A 119 5.14 -4.97 16.19
N LEU A 120 4.23 -4.23 16.81
CA LEU A 120 4.57 -3.11 17.69
C LEU A 120 5.41 -3.57 18.89
N ALA A 121 5.01 -4.65 19.56
CA ALA A 121 5.75 -5.20 20.69
C ALA A 121 7.19 -5.61 20.30
N ASP A 122 7.35 -6.24 19.13
CA ASP A 122 8.65 -6.64 18.62
C ASP A 122 9.52 -5.43 18.21
N PHE A 123 8.95 -4.42 17.56
CA PHE A 123 9.70 -3.19 17.26
C PHE A 123 10.14 -2.44 18.51
N ASN A 124 9.27 -2.35 19.53
CA ASN A 124 9.64 -1.80 20.83
C ASN A 124 10.81 -2.58 21.43
N LYS A 125 10.73 -3.92 21.44
CA LYS A 125 11.80 -4.75 22.00
C LYS A 125 13.11 -4.62 21.22
N ALA A 126 13.05 -4.47 19.90
CA ALA A 126 14.22 -4.23 19.06
C ALA A 126 14.91 -2.90 19.44
N ILE A 127 14.13 -1.84 19.67
CA ILE A 127 14.61 -0.52 20.09
C ILE A 127 15.15 -0.55 21.52
N ASP A 128 14.49 -1.26 22.44
CA ASP A 128 14.96 -1.41 23.82
C ASP A 128 16.35 -2.07 23.88
N ILE A 129 16.58 -3.08 23.03
CA ILE A 129 17.88 -3.77 22.95
C ILE A 129 18.93 -2.91 22.23
N ASN A 130 18.52 -2.16 21.20
CA ASN A 130 19.40 -1.25 20.47
C ASN A 130 18.72 0.10 20.19
N PRO A 131 18.94 1.10 21.07
CA PRO A 131 18.35 2.43 20.91
C PRO A 131 18.84 3.21 19.68
N ASN A 132 19.90 2.74 19.00
CA ASN A 132 20.42 3.34 17.77
C ASN A 132 20.01 2.54 16.52
N PHE A 133 18.87 1.84 16.56
CA PHE A 133 18.41 1.01 15.45
C PHE A 133 17.44 1.75 14.51
N ALA A 134 17.98 2.56 13.59
CA ALA A 134 17.19 3.40 12.69
C ALA A 134 16.09 2.65 11.91
N LEU A 135 16.36 1.42 11.43
CA LEU A 135 15.37 0.61 10.71
C LEU A 135 14.15 0.28 11.58
N ALA A 136 14.35 -0.02 12.87
CA ALA A 136 13.26 -0.36 13.78
C ALA A 136 12.38 0.87 14.06
N TYR A 137 12.98 2.04 14.25
CA TYR A 137 12.23 3.30 14.36
C TYR A 137 11.43 3.57 13.08
N ASN A 138 12.04 3.50 11.90
CA ASN A 138 11.31 3.72 10.64
C ASN A 138 10.12 2.76 10.47
N ASN A 139 10.28 1.47 10.73
CA ASN A 139 9.21 0.50 10.54
C ASN A 139 8.12 0.59 11.62
N ARG A 140 8.48 0.97 12.85
CA ARG A 140 7.48 1.31 13.87
C ARG A 140 6.73 2.60 13.51
N GLY A 141 7.42 3.58 12.93
CA GLY A 141 6.80 4.79 12.38
C GLY A 141 5.79 4.47 11.27
N LEU A 142 6.13 3.55 10.36
CA LEU A 142 5.23 3.06 9.31
C LEU A 142 3.99 2.35 9.90
N LEU A 143 4.19 1.55 10.93
CA LEU A 143 3.09 0.93 11.66
C LEU A 143 2.18 1.99 12.32
N TYR A 144 2.74 2.99 12.98
CA TYR A 144 1.97 4.08 13.56
C TYR A 144 1.21 4.90 12.51
N TYR A 145 1.83 5.15 11.36
CA TYR A 145 1.18 5.82 10.23
C TYR A 145 -0.06 5.04 9.76
N ASN A 146 0.05 3.72 9.59
CA ASN A 146 -1.09 2.87 9.20
C ASN A 146 -2.19 2.83 10.26
N LEU A 147 -1.83 2.93 11.54
CA LEU A 147 -2.75 3.05 12.66
C LEU A 147 -3.26 4.49 12.86
N GLN A 148 -2.95 5.41 11.96
CA GLN A 148 -3.31 6.84 12.01
C GLN A 148 -2.80 7.59 13.25
N LYS A 149 -1.76 7.05 13.92
CA LYS A 149 -1.07 7.67 15.06
C LYS A 149 0.06 8.57 14.56
N TYR A 150 -0.32 9.65 13.87
CA TYR A 150 0.58 10.48 13.08
C TYR A 150 1.70 11.16 13.89
N GLU A 151 1.43 11.59 15.12
CA GLU A 151 2.45 12.21 15.99
C GLU A 151 3.54 11.22 16.37
N LEU A 152 3.17 9.97 16.67
CA LEU A 152 4.12 8.91 16.99
C LEU A 152 4.93 8.51 15.76
N ALA A 153 4.28 8.40 14.59
CA ALA A 153 4.95 8.13 13.33
C ALA A 153 6.00 9.22 13.01
N LEU A 154 5.64 10.49 13.18
CA LEU A 154 6.54 11.61 12.95
C LEU A 154 7.76 11.58 13.87
N SER A 155 7.55 11.28 15.15
CA SER A 155 8.62 11.13 16.14
C SER A 155 9.60 10.03 15.73
N ASP A 156 9.07 8.86 15.37
CA ASP A 156 9.88 7.70 14.98
C ASP A 156 10.66 7.92 13.68
N TYR A 157 10.05 8.49 12.65
CA TYR A 157 10.78 8.81 11.42
C TYR A 157 11.89 9.83 11.67
N SER A 158 11.62 10.85 12.49
CA SER A 158 12.64 11.85 12.85
C SER A 158 13.78 11.22 13.64
N LYS A 159 13.47 10.33 14.60
CA LYS A 159 14.50 9.59 15.34
C LYS A 159 15.33 8.68 14.44
N ALA A 160 14.72 8.02 13.44
CA ALA A 160 15.43 7.21 12.47
C ALA A 160 16.42 8.05 11.63
N ILE A 161 16.02 9.27 11.24
CA ILE A 161 16.88 10.24 10.53
C ILE A 161 17.99 10.78 11.43
N ASP A 162 17.70 11.09 12.70
CA ASP A 162 18.72 11.55 13.65
C ASP A 162 19.81 10.49 13.87
N ILE A 163 19.42 9.21 13.93
CA ILE A 163 20.35 8.09 14.05
C ILE A 163 21.14 7.87 12.75
N ASN A 164 20.46 7.99 11.59
CA ASN A 164 21.08 7.82 10.27
C ASN A 164 20.64 8.93 9.30
N PRO A 165 21.41 10.03 9.19
CA PRO A 165 21.09 11.15 8.31
C PRO A 165 21.11 10.81 6.81
N ASN A 166 21.64 9.65 6.42
CA ASN A 166 21.64 9.16 5.04
C ASN A 166 20.56 8.08 4.80
N PHE A 167 19.47 8.09 5.60
CA PHE A 167 18.40 7.11 5.47
C PHE A 167 17.27 7.59 4.54
N ALA A 168 17.46 7.47 3.23
CA ALA A 168 16.51 7.95 2.21
C ALA A 168 15.06 7.51 2.46
N LEU A 169 14.83 6.24 2.82
CA LEU A 169 13.50 5.71 3.06
C LEU A 169 12.78 6.42 4.22
N ALA A 170 13.49 6.79 5.29
CA ALA A 170 12.88 7.50 6.42
C ALA A 170 12.47 8.93 6.03
N TYR A 171 13.26 9.61 5.19
CA TYR A 171 12.87 10.89 4.60
C TYR A 171 11.63 10.73 3.71
N ASN A 172 11.60 9.74 2.81
CA ASN A 172 10.43 9.52 1.95
C ASN A 172 9.15 9.24 2.77
N ASN A 173 9.24 8.39 3.79
CA ASN A 173 8.10 8.07 4.67
C ASN A 173 7.62 9.27 5.49
N ARG A 174 8.55 10.09 6.00
CA ARG A 174 8.19 11.33 6.71
C ARG A 174 7.61 12.38 5.77
N GLY A 175 8.12 12.47 4.55
CA GLY A 175 7.57 13.31 3.48
C GLY A 175 6.14 12.93 3.14
N LEU A 176 5.84 11.63 3.02
CA LEU A 176 4.47 11.12 2.82
C LEU A 176 3.55 11.50 3.97
N LEU A 177 4.02 11.36 5.21
CA LEU A 177 3.26 11.79 6.38
C LEU A 177 2.99 13.30 6.36
N TYR A 178 3.99 14.13 6.05
CA TYR A 178 3.79 15.58 5.92
C TYR A 178 2.80 15.94 4.81
N TYR A 179 2.85 15.24 3.68
CA TYR A 179 1.90 15.42 2.59
C TYR A 179 0.45 15.17 3.05
N ASN A 180 0.21 14.06 3.78
CA ASN A 180 -1.13 13.76 4.32
C ASN A 180 -1.60 14.78 5.36
N LEU A 181 -0.67 15.33 6.14
CA LEU A 181 -0.93 16.42 7.08
C LEU A 181 -1.01 17.79 6.38
N GLN A 182 -1.00 17.83 5.05
CA GLN A 182 -1.05 19.04 4.21
C GLN A 182 0.12 20.02 4.46
N LYS A 183 1.22 19.54 5.05
CA LYS A 183 2.47 20.29 5.28
C LYS A 183 3.38 20.18 4.06
N TYR A 184 2.92 20.71 2.94
CA TYR A 184 3.51 20.49 1.62
C TYR A 184 4.97 20.93 1.48
N GLU A 185 5.37 22.04 2.11
CA GLU A 185 6.77 22.50 2.05
C GLU A 185 7.72 21.53 2.77
N LEU A 186 7.30 20.97 3.91
CA LEU A 186 8.09 19.97 4.64
C LEU A 186 8.16 18.65 3.86
N ALA A 187 7.04 18.25 3.24
CA ALA A 187 7.00 17.08 2.38
C ALA A 187 7.97 17.20 1.20
N LEU A 188 7.97 18.36 0.52
CA LEU A 188 8.88 18.64 -0.59
C LEU A 188 10.35 18.57 -0.16
N ALA A 189 10.69 19.17 0.99
CA ALA A 189 12.05 19.14 1.52
C ALA A 189 12.53 17.70 1.79
N ASP A 190 11.68 16.89 2.41
CA ASP A 190 12.00 15.48 2.71
C ASP A 190 12.12 14.63 1.44
N TYR A 191 11.22 14.80 0.44
CA TYR A 191 11.36 14.09 -0.84
C TYR A 191 12.63 14.48 -1.59
N ASN A 192 12.97 15.78 -1.61
CA ASN A 192 14.23 16.25 -2.20
C ASN A 192 15.45 15.62 -1.52
N GLN A 193 15.41 15.51 -0.19
CA GLN A 193 16.48 14.90 0.58
C GLN A 193 16.58 13.39 0.33
N ALA A 194 15.45 12.67 0.25
CA ALA A 194 15.41 11.25 -0.09
C ALA A 194 16.04 10.99 -1.47
N ILE A 195 15.66 11.77 -2.48
CA ILE A 195 16.20 11.67 -3.85
C ILE A 195 17.69 12.03 -3.90
N ARG A 196 18.13 13.04 -3.13
CA ARG A 196 19.56 13.40 -3.04
C ARG A 196 20.39 12.26 -2.48
N ILE A 197 19.89 11.57 -1.46
CA ILE A 197 20.57 10.42 -0.84
C ILE A 197 20.53 9.21 -1.77
N ASN A 198 19.38 8.92 -2.38
CA ASN A 198 19.18 7.81 -3.30
C ASN A 198 18.52 8.28 -4.62
N PRO A 199 19.33 8.60 -5.64
CA PRO A 199 18.82 9.03 -6.95
C PRO A 199 18.06 7.95 -7.73
N ASN A 200 18.04 6.70 -7.25
CA ASN A 200 17.31 5.58 -7.86
C ASN A 200 16.08 5.18 -7.03
N ASP A 201 15.55 6.08 -6.21
CA ASP A 201 14.34 5.85 -5.42
C ASP A 201 13.07 6.22 -6.23
N ALA A 202 12.49 5.23 -6.91
CA ALA A 202 11.29 5.43 -7.72
C ALA A 202 10.10 5.94 -6.90
N ASP A 203 9.93 5.47 -5.66
CA ASP A 203 8.83 5.88 -4.78
C ASP A 203 8.95 7.36 -4.40
N ALA A 204 10.16 7.84 -4.07
CA ALA A 204 10.38 9.24 -3.75
C ALA A 204 10.08 10.18 -4.93
N TYR A 205 10.46 9.80 -6.15
CA TYR A 205 10.08 10.55 -7.36
C TYR A 205 8.56 10.54 -7.58
N ASN A 206 7.91 9.38 -7.48
CA ASN A 206 6.45 9.31 -7.65
C ASN A 206 5.70 10.14 -6.60
N ASN A 207 6.14 10.11 -5.33
CA ASN A 207 5.54 10.86 -4.24
C ASN A 207 5.72 12.37 -4.43
N ARG A 208 6.91 12.83 -4.82
CA ARG A 208 7.16 14.23 -5.15
C ARG A 208 6.36 14.68 -6.37
N GLY A 209 6.24 13.82 -7.39
CA GLY A 209 5.39 14.06 -8.55
C GLY A 209 3.91 14.23 -8.17
N GLY A 210 3.39 13.39 -7.26
CA GLY A 210 2.05 13.54 -6.69
C GLY A 210 1.86 14.87 -5.93
N LEU A 211 2.87 15.30 -5.18
CA LEU A 211 2.86 16.61 -4.53
C LEU A 211 2.83 17.77 -5.55
N TYR A 212 3.65 17.71 -6.60
CA TYR A 212 3.62 18.72 -7.67
C TYR A 212 2.28 18.75 -8.41
N HIS A 213 1.66 17.59 -8.63
CA HIS A 213 0.31 17.51 -9.19
C HIS A 213 -0.71 18.28 -8.34
N ASN A 214 -0.69 18.11 -7.01
CA ASN A 214 -1.59 18.85 -6.11
C ASN A 214 -1.33 20.37 -6.12
N GLN A 215 -0.06 20.77 -6.30
CA GLN A 215 0.32 22.16 -6.48
C GLN A 215 0.05 22.68 -7.91
N GLN A 216 -0.58 21.90 -8.78
CA GLN A 216 -0.86 22.21 -10.19
C GLN A 216 0.41 22.47 -11.04
N LYS A 217 1.57 22.01 -10.56
CA LYS A 217 2.86 22.08 -11.28
C LYS A 217 3.01 20.85 -12.18
N TYR A 218 2.15 20.75 -13.19
CA TYR A 218 1.98 19.53 -13.99
C TYR A 218 3.24 19.08 -14.74
N ASP A 219 4.07 20.01 -15.23
CA ASP A 219 5.30 19.65 -15.95
C ASP A 219 6.35 19.01 -15.01
N LEU A 220 6.49 19.55 -13.80
CA LEU A 220 7.35 18.97 -12.77
C LEU A 220 6.83 17.60 -12.32
N ALA A 221 5.51 17.48 -12.13
CA ALA A 221 4.87 16.22 -11.78
C ALA A 221 5.13 15.15 -12.85
N LEU A 222 4.97 15.50 -14.13
CA LEU A 222 5.19 14.59 -15.25
C LEU A 222 6.67 14.18 -15.36
N SER A 223 7.60 15.11 -15.16
CA SER A 223 9.04 14.82 -15.15
C SER A 223 9.41 13.81 -14.07
N ASP A 224 8.94 14.02 -12.84
CA ASP A 224 9.23 13.11 -11.72
C ASP A 224 8.61 11.73 -11.91
N ILE A 225 7.36 11.67 -12.35
CA ILE A 225 6.68 10.38 -12.58
C ILE A 225 7.32 9.62 -13.73
N ASN A 226 7.78 10.31 -14.79
CA ASN A 226 8.57 9.68 -15.85
C ASN A 226 9.86 9.10 -15.31
N LYS A 227 10.55 9.82 -14.41
CA LYS A 227 11.77 9.31 -13.79
C LYS A 227 11.51 8.08 -12.92
N ALA A 228 10.40 8.08 -12.16
CA ALA A 228 9.98 6.91 -11.38
C ALA A 228 9.74 5.67 -12.27
N ILE A 229 9.12 5.84 -13.44
CA ILE A 229 8.88 4.76 -14.41
C ILE A 229 10.19 4.30 -15.08
N GLU A 230 11.11 5.22 -15.38
CA GLU A 230 12.44 4.88 -15.92
C GLU A 230 13.22 4.00 -14.93
N ILE A 231 13.21 4.36 -13.64
CA ILE A 231 13.87 3.61 -12.57
C ILE A 231 13.17 2.26 -12.35
N ASN A 232 11.84 2.24 -12.29
CA ASN A 232 11.05 1.04 -12.11
C ASN A 232 9.95 0.91 -13.18
N PRO A 233 10.22 0.21 -14.30
CA PRO A 233 9.26 0.01 -15.38
C PRO A 233 8.00 -0.79 -14.99
N ASN A 234 8.00 -1.45 -13.83
CA ASN A 234 6.87 -2.20 -13.27
C ASN A 234 6.18 -1.46 -12.11
N PHE A 235 6.28 -0.11 -12.08
CA PHE A 235 5.65 0.68 -11.02
C PHE A 235 4.21 1.09 -11.38
N ALA A 236 3.23 0.24 -11.04
CA ALA A 236 1.82 0.46 -11.41
C ALA A 236 1.25 1.82 -10.96
N LEU A 237 1.58 2.28 -9.75
CA LEU A 237 1.09 3.57 -9.22
C LEU A 237 1.60 4.76 -10.04
N ALA A 238 2.85 4.73 -10.50
CA ALA A 238 3.42 5.79 -11.32
C ALA A 238 2.70 5.90 -12.67
N TYR A 239 2.39 4.77 -13.33
CA TYR A 239 1.56 4.79 -14.53
C TYR A 239 0.16 5.33 -14.26
N ASN A 240 -0.50 4.93 -13.17
CA ASN A 240 -1.80 5.49 -12.82
C ASN A 240 -1.75 7.02 -12.63
N ASN A 241 -0.73 7.51 -11.92
CA ASN A 241 -0.55 8.93 -11.66
C ASN A 241 -0.24 9.72 -12.95
N ARG A 242 0.57 9.15 -13.85
CA ARG A 242 0.83 9.76 -15.16
C ARG A 242 -0.42 9.78 -16.04
N GLY A 243 -1.21 8.71 -16.02
CA GLY A 243 -2.50 8.67 -16.70
C GLY A 243 -3.45 9.77 -16.23
N ASN A 244 -3.46 10.05 -14.92
CA ASN A 244 -4.24 11.16 -14.36
C ASN A 244 -3.75 12.52 -14.85
N LEU A 245 -2.43 12.74 -14.95
CA LEU A 245 -1.86 13.96 -15.53
C LEU A 245 -2.22 14.10 -17.02
N TYR A 246 -2.12 13.03 -17.80
CA TYR A 246 -2.51 13.06 -19.20
C TYR A 246 -4.00 13.36 -19.39
N ARG A 247 -4.87 12.82 -18.51
CA ARG A 247 -6.30 13.16 -18.52
C ARG A 247 -6.53 14.67 -18.29
N LEU A 248 -5.81 15.29 -17.35
CA LEU A 248 -5.91 16.74 -17.11
C LEU A 248 -5.40 17.58 -18.29
N GLN A 249 -4.46 17.05 -19.06
CA GLN A 249 -3.98 17.64 -20.31
C GLN A 249 -4.83 17.28 -21.54
N GLU A 250 -6.00 16.65 -21.34
CA GLU A 250 -6.90 16.15 -22.40
C GLU A 250 -6.26 15.14 -23.36
N LYS A 251 -5.13 14.53 -22.99
CA LYS A 251 -4.42 13.49 -23.74
C LYS A 251 -5.01 12.12 -23.42
N TYR A 252 -6.26 11.92 -23.79
CA TYR A 252 -7.05 10.76 -23.35
C TYR A 252 -6.50 9.40 -23.79
N ASP A 253 -5.92 9.30 -24.99
CA ASP A 253 -5.33 8.04 -25.48
C ASP A 253 -4.09 7.63 -24.66
N LEU A 254 -3.26 8.60 -24.28
CA LEU A 254 -2.10 8.36 -23.42
C LEU A 254 -2.54 8.00 -22.00
N ALA A 255 -3.57 8.66 -21.47
CA ALA A 255 -4.14 8.32 -20.17
C ALA A 255 -4.66 6.87 -20.15
N LEU A 256 -5.40 6.47 -21.18
CA LEU A 256 -5.92 5.12 -21.33
C LEU A 256 -4.80 4.07 -21.40
N ALA A 257 -3.76 4.34 -22.19
CA ALA A 257 -2.60 3.46 -22.31
C ALA A 257 -1.90 3.25 -20.96
N ASP A 258 -1.72 4.31 -20.18
CA ASP A 258 -1.08 4.26 -18.87
C ASP A 258 -1.94 3.51 -17.83
N TRP A 259 -3.26 3.76 -17.75
CA TRP A 259 -4.11 2.98 -16.85
C TRP A 259 -4.18 1.50 -17.24
N ASN A 260 -4.20 1.18 -18.54
CA ASN A 260 -4.10 -0.21 -19.02
C ASN A 260 -2.79 -0.87 -18.57
N LYS A 261 -1.66 -0.15 -18.68
CA LYS A 261 -0.36 -0.64 -18.22
C LYS A 261 -0.34 -0.82 -16.70
N ALA A 262 -0.89 0.12 -15.94
CA ALA A 262 -1.00 0.04 -14.49
C ALA A 262 -1.79 -1.20 -14.05
N ILE A 263 -2.94 -1.45 -14.67
CA ILE A 263 -3.79 -2.63 -14.41
C ILE A 263 -3.08 -3.93 -14.80
N LYS A 264 -2.35 -3.95 -15.92
CA LYS A 264 -1.57 -5.12 -16.33
C LYS A 264 -0.48 -5.47 -15.32
N ILE A 265 0.17 -4.46 -14.74
CA ILE A 265 1.21 -4.64 -13.72
C ILE A 265 0.59 -5.07 -12.38
N ASN A 266 -0.46 -4.36 -11.94
CA ASN A 266 -1.17 -4.65 -10.71
C ASN A 266 -2.69 -4.74 -10.97
N PRO A 267 -3.22 -5.97 -11.16
CA PRO A 267 -4.65 -6.19 -11.40
C PRO A 267 -5.56 -5.81 -10.22
N ASN A 268 -5.00 -5.55 -9.03
CA ASN A 268 -5.70 -5.15 -7.82
C ASN A 268 -5.55 -3.64 -7.52
N LEU A 269 -5.23 -2.81 -8.52
CA LEU A 269 -5.17 -1.36 -8.36
C LEU A 269 -6.53 -0.71 -8.66
N ALA A 270 -7.41 -0.64 -7.64
CA ALA A 270 -8.78 -0.09 -7.76
C ALA A 270 -8.83 1.28 -8.46
N ASN A 271 -7.96 2.20 -8.06
CA ASN A 271 -7.90 3.56 -8.60
C ASN A 271 -7.70 3.59 -10.13
N ALA A 272 -6.92 2.67 -10.69
CA ALA A 272 -6.69 2.63 -12.13
C ALA A 272 -7.96 2.21 -12.90
N TYR A 273 -8.73 1.26 -12.37
CA TYR A 273 -10.04 0.91 -12.93
C TYR A 273 -11.01 2.08 -12.78
N TYR A 274 -11.10 2.69 -11.59
CA TYR A 274 -11.96 3.84 -11.36
C TYR A 274 -11.68 5.00 -12.33
N ASN A 275 -10.42 5.40 -12.48
CA ASN A 275 -10.02 6.49 -13.37
C ASN A 275 -10.31 6.18 -14.85
N ARG A 276 -10.08 4.93 -15.27
CA ARG A 276 -10.40 4.47 -16.63
C ARG A 276 -11.91 4.40 -16.86
N GLY A 277 -12.68 3.95 -15.87
CA GLY A 277 -14.13 3.93 -15.87
C GLY A 277 -14.74 5.31 -16.02
N LEU A 278 -14.20 6.33 -15.32
CA LEU A 278 -14.60 7.73 -15.49
C LEU A 278 -14.36 8.23 -16.92
N LEU A 279 -13.23 7.88 -17.53
CA LEU A 279 -12.97 8.27 -18.93
C LEU A 279 -13.94 7.57 -19.88
N TYR A 280 -14.20 6.27 -19.71
CA TYR A 280 -15.18 5.55 -20.51
C TYR A 280 -16.60 6.12 -20.34
N HIS A 281 -16.99 6.52 -19.13
CA HIS A 281 -18.25 7.20 -18.87
C HIS A 281 -18.34 8.48 -19.69
N ASN A 282 -17.31 9.33 -19.67
CA ASN A 282 -17.28 10.58 -20.43
C ASN A 282 -17.30 10.36 -21.95
N GLN A 283 -16.73 9.25 -22.42
CA GLN A 283 -16.79 8.81 -23.81
C GLN A 283 -18.09 8.07 -24.18
N GLN A 284 -19.07 8.01 -23.27
CA GLN A 284 -20.35 7.31 -23.43
C GLN A 284 -20.21 5.79 -23.66
N LYS A 285 -19.07 5.20 -23.31
CA LYS A 285 -18.80 3.76 -23.37
C LYS A 285 -19.26 3.10 -22.08
N TYR A 286 -20.57 3.12 -21.84
CA TYR A 286 -21.16 2.79 -20.55
C TYR A 286 -20.91 1.36 -20.09
N ASP A 287 -20.87 0.37 -20.98
CA ASP A 287 -20.61 -1.03 -20.60
C ASP A 287 -19.17 -1.21 -20.08
N LEU A 288 -18.20 -0.53 -20.71
CA LEU A 288 -16.80 -0.55 -20.26
C LEU A 288 -16.64 0.19 -18.92
N ALA A 289 -17.31 1.34 -18.77
CA ALA A 289 -17.32 2.09 -17.52
C ALA A 289 -17.91 1.26 -16.37
N LEU A 290 -19.02 0.57 -16.62
CA LEU A 290 -19.67 -0.30 -15.63
C LEU A 290 -18.76 -1.46 -15.20
N ALA A 291 -18.10 -2.12 -16.16
CA ALA A 291 -17.14 -3.19 -15.87
C ALA A 291 -15.98 -2.69 -14.99
N ASP A 292 -15.46 -1.50 -15.28
CA ASP A 292 -14.37 -0.89 -14.51
C ASP A 292 -14.82 -0.47 -13.10
N PHE A 293 -15.99 0.14 -12.94
CA PHE A 293 -16.51 0.48 -11.61
C PHE A 293 -16.82 -0.76 -10.78
N ASN A 294 -17.39 -1.82 -11.38
CA ASN A 294 -17.57 -3.10 -10.70
C ASN A 294 -16.22 -3.62 -10.19
N LYS A 295 -15.19 -3.62 -11.03
CA LYS A 295 -13.88 -4.11 -10.64
C LYS A 295 -13.22 -3.25 -9.56
N ALA A 296 -13.39 -1.93 -9.62
CA ALA A 296 -12.90 -1.02 -8.59
C ALA A 296 -13.57 -1.30 -7.23
N ILE A 297 -14.89 -1.50 -7.20
CA ILE A 297 -15.66 -1.83 -6.00
C ILE A 297 -15.29 -3.22 -5.45
N ASP A 298 -15.13 -4.22 -6.32
CA ASP A 298 -14.69 -5.57 -5.90
C ASP A 298 -13.33 -5.54 -5.19
N ILE A 299 -12.43 -4.66 -5.63
CA ILE A 299 -11.10 -4.49 -5.03
C ILE A 299 -11.17 -3.62 -3.77
N ASN A 300 -11.93 -2.52 -3.81
CA ASN A 300 -12.12 -1.59 -2.69
C ASN A 300 -13.61 -1.38 -2.41
N PRO A 301 -14.22 -2.20 -1.53
CA PRO A 301 -15.64 -2.09 -1.19
C PRO A 301 -16.01 -0.83 -0.40
N ASN A 302 -15.03 -0.03 0.03
CA ASN A 302 -15.25 1.22 0.78
C ASN A 302 -15.03 2.46 -0.10
N ASP A 303 -15.14 2.33 -1.43
CA ASP A 303 -15.01 3.45 -2.37
C ASP A 303 -16.37 4.08 -2.68
N ALA A 304 -16.74 5.10 -1.90
CA ALA A 304 -18.01 5.81 -2.09
C ALA A 304 -18.16 6.43 -3.49
N ASP A 305 -17.07 6.90 -4.09
CA ASP A 305 -17.09 7.53 -5.41
C ASP A 305 -17.36 6.51 -6.51
N ALA A 306 -16.78 5.31 -6.41
CA ALA A 306 -17.05 4.23 -7.35
C ALA A 306 -18.52 3.80 -7.31
N TYR A 307 -19.10 3.64 -6.10
CA TYR A 307 -20.54 3.36 -5.96
C TYR A 307 -21.39 4.48 -6.55
N TYR A 308 -21.10 5.75 -6.21
CA TYR A 308 -21.84 6.89 -6.73
C TYR A 308 -21.84 6.92 -8.27
N ASN A 309 -20.67 6.80 -8.91
CA ASN A 309 -20.56 6.86 -10.37
C ASN A 309 -21.22 5.66 -11.05
N ARG A 310 -21.17 4.48 -10.44
CA ARG A 310 -21.93 3.32 -10.92
C ARG A 310 -23.45 3.51 -10.77
N GLY A 311 -23.89 4.12 -9.67
CA GLY A 311 -25.28 4.51 -9.45
C GLY A 311 -25.79 5.50 -10.50
N VAL A 312 -24.95 6.48 -10.88
CA VAL A 312 -25.26 7.41 -11.98
C VAL A 312 -25.45 6.67 -13.31
N LEU A 313 -24.58 5.71 -13.63
CA LEU A 313 -24.74 4.87 -14.83
C LEU A 313 -26.04 4.07 -14.80
N TYR A 314 -26.35 3.42 -13.69
CA TYR A 314 -27.61 2.67 -13.54
C TYR A 314 -28.83 3.58 -13.65
N HIS A 315 -28.77 4.79 -13.10
CA HIS A 315 -29.83 5.78 -13.22
C HIS A 315 -30.08 6.17 -14.69
N ASN A 316 -29.01 6.46 -15.44
CA ASN A 316 -29.09 6.77 -16.87
C ASN A 316 -29.63 5.60 -17.71
N GLN A 317 -29.36 4.35 -17.28
CA GLN A 317 -29.90 3.12 -17.88
C GLN A 317 -31.31 2.76 -17.38
N GLN A 318 -31.95 3.61 -16.57
CA GLN A 318 -33.27 3.37 -15.96
C GLN A 318 -33.32 2.13 -15.04
N LYS A 319 -32.17 1.65 -14.57
CA LYS A 319 -32.04 0.56 -13.59
C LYS A 319 -32.15 1.12 -12.18
N TYR A 320 -33.31 1.66 -11.85
CA TYR A 320 -33.52 2.49 -10.65
C TYR A 320 -33.24 1.78 -9.32
N GLU A 321 -33.58 0.50 -9.19
CA GLU A 321 -33.30 -0.26 -7.96
C GLU A 321 -31.80 -0.41 -7.71
N LEU A 322 -31.01 -0.67 -8.77
CA LEU A 322 -29.55 -0.75 -8.66
C LEU A 322 -28.93 0.61 -8.35
N ALA A 323 -29.44 1.68 -8.96
CA ALA A 323 -28.99 3.04 -8.67
C ALA A 323 -29.27 3.45 -7.22
N LEU A 324 -30.45 3.14 -6.69
CA LEU A 324 -30.80 3.40 -5.28
C LEU A 324 -29.86 2.65 -4.32
N ALA A 325 -29.57 1.38 -4.61
CA ALA A 325 -28.64 0.59 -3.80
C ALA A 325 -27.24 1.21 -3.80
N ASP A 326 -26.72 1.58 -4.97
CA ASP A 326 -25.40 2.19 -5.10
C ASP A 326 -25.29 3.56 -4.43
N TYR A 327 -26.29 4.44 -4.60
CA TYR A 327 -26.30 5.71 -3.87
C TYR A 327 -26.38 5.51 -2.36
N THR A 328 -27.10 4.48 -1.90
CA THR A 328 -27.19 4.16 -0.47
C THR A 328 -25.86 3.67 0.07
N ASN A 329 -25.18 2.76 -0.62
CA ASN A 329 -23.83 2.32 -0.26
C ASN A 329 -22.85 3.51 -0.21
N ALA A 330 -22.89 4.41 -1.20
CA ALA A 330 -22.03 5.60 -1.22
C ALA A 330 -22.26 6.51 0.01
N ILE A 331 -23.51 6.66 0.44
CA ILE A 331 -23.89 7.45 1.63
C ILE A 331 -23.50 6.72 2.93
N GLU A 332 -23.65 5.40 3.00
CA GLU A 332 -23.24 4.62 4.18
C GLU A 332 -21.73 4.68 4.39
N ILE A 333 -20.95 4.62 3.30
CA ILE A 333 -19.49 4.77 3.32
C ILE A 333 -19.10 6.22 3.65
N ASN A 334 -19.76 7.21 3.05
CA ASN A 334 -19.52 8.63 3.28
C ASN A 334 -20.82 9.39 3.59
N PRO A 335 -21.18 9.53 4.89
CA PRO A 335 -22.39 10.25 5.30
C PRO A 335 -22.41 11.75 4.95
N ASN A 336 -21.28 12.33 4.52
CA ASN A 336 -21.18 13.72 4.11
C ASN A 336 -21.21 13.88 2.57
N TYR A 337 -21.59 12.84 1.83
CA TYR A 337 -21.60 12.85 0.37
C TYR A 337 -22.83 13.55 -0.22
N ALA A 338 -22.78 14.89 -0.29
CA ALA A 338 -23.88 15.73 -0.76
C ALA A 338 -24.43 15.35 -2.15
N LEU A 339 -23.56 15.01 -3.11
CA LEU A 339 -23.98 14.59 -4.47
C LEU A 339 -24.76 13.27 -4.47
N ALA A 340 -24.38 12.30 -3.64
CA ALA A 340 -25.09 11.04 -3.52
C ALA A 340 -26.49 11.24 -2.95
N TYR A 341 -26.64 12.07 -1.90
CA TYR A 341 -27.96 12.47 -1.38
C TYR A 341 -28.78 13.19 -2.45
N TYR A 342 -28.19 14.16 -3.15
CA TYR A 342 -28.90 14.93 -4.17
C TYR A 342 -29.45 14.03 -5.30
N ASN A 343 -28.62 13.13 -5.84
CA ASN A 343 -29.03 12.24 -6.93
C ASN A 343 -29.99 11.15 -6.47
N ARG A 344 -29.85 10.63 -5.24
CA ARG A 344 -30.83 9.70 -4.67
C ARG A 344 -32.17 10.38 -4.42
N GLY A 345 -32.17 11.65 -3.98
CA GLY A 345 -33.36 12.49 -3.85
C GLY A 345 -34.07 12.76 -5.18
N ILE A 346 -33.32 13.03 -6.25
CA ILE A 346 -33.86 13.11 -7.62
C ILE A 346 -34.54 11.79 -8.00
N LEU A 347 -33.87 10.67 -7.78
CA LEU A 347 -34.40 9.36 -8.12
C LEU A 347 -35.67 9.02 -7.32
N TYR A 348 -35.72 9.33 -6.02
CA TYR A 348 -36.92 9.16 -5.21
C TYR A 348 -38.08 10.03 -5.70
N ARG A 349 -37.82 11.27 -6.13
CA ARG A 349 -38.83 12.14 -6.73
C ARG A 349 -39.39 11.51 -8.01
N ASP A 350 -38.54 10.97 -8.87
CA ASP A 350 -38.95 10.35 -10.13
C ASP A 350 -39.77 9.08 -9.91
N LEU A 351 -39.48 8.35 -8.82
CA LEU A 351 -40.28 7.22 -8.31
C LEU A 351 -41.51 7.65 -7.49
N ARG A 352 -41.80 8.96 -7.39
CA ARG A 352 -42.90 9.55 -6.61
C ARG A 352 -42.88 9.25 -5.10
N LYS A 353 -41.71 8.88 -4.55
CA LYS A 353 -41.47 8.69 -3.12
C LYS A 353 -41.09 10.03 -2.49
N TYR A 354 -42.05 10.97 -2.44
CA TYR A 354 -41.77 12.38 -2.15
C TYR A 354 -41.20 12.65 -0.76
N ASP A 355 -41.62 11.90 0.27
CA ASP A 355 -41.08 12.06 1.63
C ASP A 355 -39.58 11.74 1.69
N LEU A 356 -39.17 10.63 1.08
CA LEU A 356 -37.77 10.23 0.97
C LEU A 356 -36.97 11.22 0.12
N ALA A 357 -37.57 11.69 -0.99
CA ALA A 357 -36.95 12.67 -1.86
C ALA A 357 -36.68 14.00 -1.13
N LEU A 358 -37.64 14.45 -0.32
CA LEU A 358 -37.52 15.69 0.46
C LEU A 358 -36.41 15.56 1.50
N ALA A 359 -36.39 14.45 2.25
CA ALA A 359 -35.36 14.19 3.27
C ALA A 359 -33.94 14.20 2.67
N ASP A 360 -33.73 13.50 1.55
CA ASP A 360 -32.44 13.47 0.87
C ASP A 360 -32.05 14.85 0.29
N ALA A 361 -33.01 15.59 -0.28
CA ALA A 361 -32.76 16.93 -0.82
C ALA A 361 -32.41 17.95 0.28
N GLU A 362 -33.09 17.89 1.43
CA GLU A 362 -32.79 18.71 2.61
C GLU A 362 -31.40 18.37 3.17
N LYS A 363 -31.05 17.07 3.24
CA LYS A 363 -29.71 16.66 3.68
C LYS A 363 -28.61 17.11 2.71
N ALA A 364 -28.82 16.95 1.40
CA ALA A 364 -27.90 17.45 0.39
C ALA A 364 -27.71 18.96 0.50
N SER A 365 -28.80 19.71 0.69
CA SER A 365 -28.74 21.16 0.88
C SER A 365 -27.94 21.56 2.11
N GLU A 366 -28.13 20.88 3.23
CA GLU A 366 -27.36 21.13 4.46
C GLU A 366 -25.85 20.91 4.21
N LEU A 367 -25.50 19.78 3.61
CA LEU A 367 -24.12 19.40 3.33
C LEU A 367 -23.45 20.38 2.34
N TYR A 368 -24.12 20.76 1.26
CA TYR A 368 -23.58 21.74 0.31
C TYR A 368 -23.28 23.08 0.99
N ARG A 369 -24.15 23.54 1.89
CA ARG A 369 -23.90 24.76 2.67
C ARG A 369 -22.68 24.62 3.58
N GLN A 370 -22.54 23.48 4.27
CA GLN A 370 -21.37 23.20 5.11
C GLN A 370 -20.07 23.14 4.29
N GLN A 371 -20.15 22.67 3.06
CA GLN A 371 -19.03 22.58 2.12
C GLN A 371 -18.74 23.89 1.39
N GLY A 372 -19.53 24.95 1.59
CA GLY A 372 -19.40 26.21 0.86
C GLY A 372 -19.76 26.11 -0.63
N ASN A 373 -20.44 25.04 -1.05
CA ASN A 373 -20.86 24.84 -2.44
C ASN A 373 -22.21 25.53 -2.69
N GLU A 374 -22.15 26.84 -2.97
CA GLU A 374 -23.34 27.66 -3.19
C GLU A 374 -24.18 27.16 -4.38
N ALA A 375 -23.54 26.75 -5.48
CA ALA A 375 -24.26 26.24 -6.64
C ALA A 375 -25.06 24.96 -6.32
N GLY A 376 -24.44 24.01 -5.60
CA GLY A 376 -25.11 22.80 -5.13
C GLY A 376 -26.23 23.09 -4.15
N TYR A 377 -26.01 24.04 -3.23
CA TYR A 377 -27.04 24.50 -2.29
C TYR A 377 -28.28 25.03 -3.02
N GLN A 378 -28.11 25.91 -4.00
CA GLN A 378 -29.20 26.46 -4.80
C GLN A 378 -29.94 25.38 -5.61
N GLN A 379 -29.20 24.41 -6.18
CA GLN A 379 -29.79 23.27 -6.87
C GLN A 379 -30.64 22.39 -5.95
N ALA A 380 -30.17 22.14 -4.72
CA ALA A 380 -30.91 21.39 -3.72
C ALA A 380 -32.17 22.15 -3.25
N GLN A 381 -32.08 23.46 -3.03
CA GLN A 381 -33.24 24.30 -2.67
C GLN A 381 -34.33 24.31 -3.76
N LYS A 382 -33.91 24.37 -5.03
CA LYS A 382 -34.83 24.25 -6.16
C LYS A 382 -35.52 22.88 -6.16
N LEU A 383 -34.78 21.80 -5.91
CA LEU A 383 -35.34 20.45 -5.80
C LEU A 383 -36.37 20.34 -4.67
N ILE A 384 -36.07 20.89 -3.48
CA ILE A 384 -36.97 20.94 -2.33
C ILE A 384 -38.28 21.65 -2.70
N SER A 385 -38.20 22.82 -3.34
CA SER A 385 -39.39 23.58 -3.75
C SER A 385 -40.26 22.80 -4.74
N MET A 386 -39.64 22.13 -5.72
CA MET A 386 -40.35 21.29 -6.68
C MET A 386 -41.05 20.11 -6.01
N ILE A 387 -40.39 19.44 -5.05
CA ILE A 387 -40.98 18.30 -4.32
C ILE A 387 -42.17 18.77 -3.48
N ARG A 388 -42.03 19.87 -2.71
CA ARG A 388 -43.12 20.42 -1.89
C ARG A 388 -44.35 20.80 -2.72
N GLN A 389 -44.13 21.39 -3.91
CA GLN A 389 -45.23 21.71 -4.82
C GLN A 389 -45.95 20.47 -5.36
N LYS A 390 -45.24 19.34 -5.53
CA LYS A 390 -45.85 18.07 -5.95
C LYS A 390 -46.62 17.41 -4.80
N MET A 391 -46.08 17.48 -3.57
CA MET A 391 -46.77 16.98 -2.38
C MET A 391 -48.06 17.74 -2.08
N SER A 392 -48.12 19.05 -2.37
CA SER A 392 -49.34 19.84 -2.14
C SER A 392 -50.43 19.63 -3.21
N LYS A 393 -50.14 18.89 -4.29
CA LYS A 393 -51.07 18.64 -5.41
C LYS A 393 -51.63 17.21 -5.44
N ASN A 394 -51.09 16.32 -4.60
CA ASN A 394 -51.59 14.97 -4.36
C ASN A 394 -52.25 14.94 -2.99
#